data_AF-A0A8S3SU08-F1
#
_entry.id   AF-A0A8S3SU08-F1
#
_cell.length_a   1.000
_cell.length_b   1.000
_cell.length_c   1.000
_cell.angle_alpha   90.00
_cell.angle_beta   90.00
_cell.angle_gamma   90.00
#
_symmetry.space_group_name_H-M   'P 1'
#
loop_
_entity.id
_entity.type
_entity.pdbx_description
1 polymer ?
#
loop_
_entity_poly.entity_id
_entity_poly.type
_entity_poly.pdbx_seq_one_letter_code
_entity_poly.pdbx_strand_id
1 'polypeptide(L)'
;MSSFIGLAFSGLWVLFESCYSWELEYIENMVQEETCVSYLNSLREERPSIVITVTCYHMETRHTTESGRNPDGSYYTRTRTYEEQVIDYVESKCFKYDSWQDSSIDPKYLNLHPQKVTRVQISKSILFGNRITADRFTQQENELYNRVRNQGFWKFMDVTHDYVIDGYTSRISSYWSEEEPLWWMNSRYYWIFTLLCCTWVYRLAYNNATQKTSYKLVKRVYAD
;
A
#
# COMPACT_ATOMS: atom_id res chain seq x y z
N MET A 1 -6.73 -30.83 -26.17
CA MET A 1 -7.50 -29.57 -25.99
C MET A 1 -7.40 -29.05 -24.56
N SER A 2 -7.45 -29.93 -23.54
CA SER A 2 -7.23 -29.58 -22.12
C SER A 2 -5.88 -28.89 -21.82
N SER A 3 -4.78 -29.29 -22.47
CA SER A 3 -3.45 -28.70 -22.21
C SER A 3 -3.29 -27.24 -22.68
N PHE A 4 -3.96 -26.85 -23.78
CA PHE A 4 -3.93 -25.46 -24.27
C PHE A 4 -4.74 -24.53 -23.38
N ILE A 5 -5.84 -25.03 -22.83
CA ILE A 5 -6.67 -24.30 -21.87
C ILE A 5 -5.87 -24.04 -20.59
N GLY A 6 -5.15 -25.04 -20.07
CA GLY A 6 -4.29 -24.88 -18.89
C GLY A 6 -3.19 -23.83 -19.07
N LEU A 7 -2.55 -23.79 -20.23
CA LEU A 7 -1.53 -22.78 -20.57
C LEU A 7 -2.11 -21.37 -20.71
N ALA A 8 -3.32 -21.24 -21.25
CA ALA A 8 -4.00 -19.95 -21.34
C ALA A 8 -4.38 -19.42 -19.95
N PHE A 9 -4.90 -20.29 -19.06
CA PHE A 9 -5.21 -19.92 -17.68
C PHE A 9 -3.97 -19.55 -16.87
N SER A 10 -2.85 -20.28 -17.05
CA SER A 10 -1.60 -19.92 -16.36
C SER A 10 -1.02 -18.60 -16.85
N GLY A 11 -1.10 -18.32 -18.16
CA GLY A 11 -0.70 -17.03 -18.72
C GLY A 11 -1.54 -15.86 -18.19
N LEU A 12 -2.86 -16.01 -18.13
CA LEU A 12 -3.77 -15.01 -17.56
C LEU A 12 -3.52 -14.78 -16.06
N TRP A 13 -3.23 -15.86 -15.32
CA TRP A 13 -2.87 -15.76 -13.91
C TRP A 13 -1.56 -14.98 -13.69
N VAL A 14 -0.54 -15.25 -14.50
CA VAL A 14 0.74 -14.52 -14.44
C VAL A 14 0.57 -13.06 -14.80
N LEU A 15 -0.26 -12.74 -15.80
CA LEU A 15 -0.58 -11.35 -16.16
C LEU A 15 -1.28 -10.63 -15.00
N PHE A 16 -2.28 -11.28 -14.39
CA PHE A 16 -3.00 -10.72 -13.26
C PHE A 16 -2.08 -10.46 -12.06
N GLU A 17 -1.20 -11.41 -11.72
CA GLU A 17 -0.22 -11.24 -10.64
C GLU A 17 0.81 -10.14 -10.98
N SER A 18 1.22 -10.05 -12.24
CA SER A 18 2.21 -9.07 -12.68
C SER A 18 1.72 -7.62 -12.61
N CYS A 19 0.40 -7.39 -12.72
CA CYS A 19 -0.20 -6.06 -12.54
C CYS A 19 -0.07 -5.51 -11.12
N TYR A 20 0.05 -6.38 -10.11
CA TYR A 20 0.17 -6.00 -8.70
C TYR A 20 1.58 -6.21 -8.14
N SER A 21 2.57 -6.41 -9.02
CA SER A 21 3.95 -6.68 -8.64
C SER A 21 4.62 -5.42 -8.08
N TRP A 22 5.19 -5.55 -6.89
CA TRP A 22 5.97 -4.46 -6.26
C TRP A 22 7.19 -4.03 -7.08
N GLU A 23 7.72 -4.94 -7.89
CA GLU A 23 8.83 -4.72 -8.81
C GLU A 23 8.50 -3.69 -9.89
N LEU A 24 7.27 -3.70 -10.39
CA LEU A 24 6.83 -2.73 -11.39
C LEU A 24 6.81 -1.31 -10.79
N GLU A 25 6.30 -1.17 -9.56
CA GLU A 25 6.31 0.11 -8.82
C GLU A 25 7.73 0.65 -8.63
N TYR A 26 8.73 -0.23 -8.39
CA TYR A 26 10.14 0.16 -8.32
C TYR A 26 10.70 0.62 -9.67
N ILE A 27 10.32 -0.03 -10.76
CA ILE A 27 10.82 0.27 -12.11
C ILE A 27 10.21 1.56 -12.65
N GLU A 28 8.92 1.79 -12.38
CA GLU A 28 8.20 3.00 -12.79
C GLU A 28 8.66 4.24 -12.01
N ASN A 29 8.95 4.08 -10.71
CA ASN A 29 9.48 5.13 -9.85
C ASN A 29 11.01 5.12 -9.79
N MET A 30 11.67 4.98 -10.94
CA MET A 30 13.14 5.00 -11.01
C MET A 30 13.65 6.42 -11.21
N VAL A 31 14.49 6.89 -10.29
CA VAL A 31 15.05 8.25 -10.26
C VAL A 31 16.54 8.24 -10.01
N GLN A 32 17.20 9.35 -10.30
CA GLN A 32 18.60 9.58 -9.93
C GLN A 32 18.75 9.69 -8.41
N GLU A 33 19.95 9.41 -7.91
CA GLU A 33 20.28 9.50 -6.49
C GLU A 33 20.01 10.87 -5.88
N GLU A 34 20.45 11.95 -6.51
CA GLU A 34 20.22 13.31 -6.00
C GLU A 34 18.72 13.62 -5.89
N THR A 35 17.94 13.20 -6.89
CA THR A 35 16.48 13.31 -6.90
C THR A 35 15.84 12.45 -5.81
N CYS A 36 16.35 11.24 -5.58
CA CYS A 36 15.89 10.36 -4.50
C CYS A 36 16.11 11.01 -3.13
N VAL A 37 17.32 11.52 -2.87
CA VAL A 37 17.67 12.20 -1.62
C VAL A 37 16.85 13.48 -1.45
N SER A 38 16.67 14.27 -2.51
CA SER A 38 15.84 15.47 -2.50
C SER A 38 14.38 15.14 -2.18
N TYR A 39 13.83 14.11 -2.81
CA TYR A 39 12.48 13.61 -2.55
C TYR A 39 12.30 13.09 -1.10
N LEU A 40 13.28 12.35 -0.57
CA LEU A 40 13.24 11.94 0.84
C LEU A 40 13.28 13.14 1.78
N ASN A 41 14.05 14.18 1.46
CA ASN A 41 14.06 15.41 2.23
C ASN A 41 12.75 16.20 2.11
N SER A 42 12.09 16.26 0.95
CA SER A 42 10.78 16.89 0.84
C SER A 42 9.73 16.16 1.68
N LEU A 43 9.76 14.82 1.72
CA LEU A 43 8.91 14.03 2.63
C LEU A 43 9.21 14.31 4.11
N ARG A 44 10.47 14.63 4.47
CA ARG A 44 10.85 15.02 5.83
C ARG A 44 10.33 16.42 6.20
N GLU A 45 10.14 17.29 5.23
CA GLU A 45 9.57 18.64 5.41
C GLU A 45 8.04 18.65 5.36
N GLU A 46 7.43 17.62 4.77
CA GLU A 46 5.98 17.54 4.61
C GLU A 46 5.25 17.28 5.94
N ARG A 47 4.08 17.93 6.08
CA ARG A 47 3.27 17.89 7.30
C ARG A 47 2.51 16.56 7.40
N PRO A 48 2.63 15.81 8.52
CA PRO A 48 1.84 14.59 8.72
C PRO A 48 0.36 14.90 8.98
N SER A 49 -0.55 14.12 8.43
CA SER A 49 -1.99 14.20 8.74
C SER A 49 -2.46 12.87 9.29
N ILE A 50 -3.22 12.90 10.38
CA ILE A 50 -3.87 11.71 10.94
C ILE A 50 -5.37 11.90 10.76
N VAL A 51 -6.01 11.05 9.96
CA VAL A 51 -7.45 11.09 9.73
C VAL A 51 -8.09 9.98 10.55
N ILE A 52 -9.01 10.37 11.43
CA ILE A 52 -9.84 9.44 12.21
C ILE A 52 -11.13 9.27 11.42
N THR A 53 -11.47 8.03 11.06
CA THR A 53 -12.69 7.71 10.32
C THR A 53 -13.55 6.78 11.15
N VAL A 54 -14.83 7.12 11.29
CA VAL A 54 -15.85 6.27 11.92
C VAL A 54 -16.78 5.78 10.82
N THR A 55 -16.83 4.46 10.65
CA THR A 55 -17.64 3.79 9.64
C THR A 55 -18.76 3.03 10.34
N CYS A 56 -19.99 3.37 10.00
CA CYS A 56 -21.19 2.67 10.44
C CYS A 56 -21.62 1.66 9.38
N TYR A 57 -22.02 0.48 9.81
CA TYR A 57 -22.47 -0.58 8.92
C TYR A 57 -23.51 -1.48 9.56
N HIS A 58 -24.19 -2.22 8.69
CA HIS A 58 -24.97 -3.39 9.06
C HIS A 58 -24.49 -4.62 8.27
N MET A 59 -24.89 -5.78 8.77
CA MET A 59 -24.63 -7.07 8.13
C MET A 59 -25.89 -7.48 7.37
N GLU A 60 -25.76 -7.69 6.05
CA GLU A 60 -26.81 -8.28 5.22
C GLU A 60 -26.51 -9.76 5.00
N THR A 61 -27.51 -10.62 5.19
CA THR A 61 -27.40 -12.03 4.79
C THR A 61 -27.71 -12.16 3.31
N ARG A 62 -26.75 -12.63 2.52
CA ARG A 62 -26.92 -12.89 1.09
C ARG A 62 -26.88 -14.37 0.78
N HIS A 63 -27.61 -14.74 -0.27
CA HIS A 63 -27.70 -16.10 -0.77
C HIS A 63 -27.22 -16.13 -2.21
N THR A 64 -26.17 -16.91 -2.48
CA THR A 64 -25.72 -17.20 -3.85
C THR A 64 -26.01 -18.66 -4.14
N THR A 65 -26.72 -18.92 -5.23
CA THR A 65 -27.01 -20.28 -5.69
C THR A 65 -26.04 -20.66 -6.79
N GLU A 66 -25.19 -21.65 -6.53
CA GLU A 66 -24.28 -22.23 -7.51
C GLU A 66 -24.92 -23.52 -8.05
N SER A 67 -25.18 -23.55 -9.35
CA SER A 67 -25.65 -24.74 -10.05
C SER A 67 -24.57 -25.26 -10.98
N GLY A 68 -24.31 -26.56 -10.94
CA GLY A 68 -23.30 -27.20 -11.78
C GLY A 68 -23.65 -28.63 -12.12
N ARG A 69 -22.75 -29.29 -12.85
CA ARG A 69 -22.82 -30.73 -13.07
C ARG A 69 -21.70 -31.42 -12.29
N ASN A 70 -22.07 -32.51 -11.65
CA ASN A 70 -21.13 -33.42 -11.02
C ASN A 70 -20.32 -34.18 -12.10
N PRO A 71 -19.18 -34.79 -11.74
CA PRO A 71 -18.39 -35.60 -12.66
C PRO A 71 -19.16 -36.78 -13.28
N ASP A 72 -20.23 -37.24 -12.64
CA ASP A 72 -21.14 -38.29 -13.11
C ASP A 72 -22.23 -37.78 -14.07
N GLY A 73 -22.27 -36.47 -14.37
CA GLY A 73 -23.24 -35.83 -15.25
C GLY A 73 -24.54 -35.39 -14.59
N SER A 74 -24.75 -35.69 -13.30
CA SER A 74 -25.93 -35.23 -12.54
C SER A 74 -25.87 -33.73 -12.25
N TYR A 75 -27.02 -33.06 -12.22
CA TYR A 75 -27.11 -31.65 -11.84
C TYR A 75 -27.09 -31.50 -10.32
N TYR A 76 -26.31 -30.56 -9.80
CA TYR A 76 -26.40 -30.13 -8.42
C TYR A 76 -26.74 -28.65 -8.33
N THR A 77 -27.36 -28.27 -7.23
CA THR A 77 -27.61 -26.89 -6.86
C THR A 77 -27.19 -26.74 -5.40
N ARG A 78 -26.30 -25.79 -5.13
CA ARG A 78 -25.82 -25.48 -3.79
C ARG A 78 -26.10 -24.02 -3.51
N THR A 79 -26.92 -23.76 -2.51
CA THR A 79 -27.11 -22.40 -2.00
C THR A 79 -26.06 -22.14 -0.92
N ARG A 80 -25.26 -21.10 -1.11
CA ARG A 80 -24.32 -20.58 -0.12
C ARG A 80 -24.91 -19.32 0.50
N THR A 81 -25.06 -19.35 1.81
CA THR A 81 -25.43 -18.18 2.61
C THR A 81 -24.17 -17.58 3.20
N TYR A 82 -23.98 -16.27 3.07
CA TYR A 82 -22.90 -15.52 3.71
C TYR A 82 -23.40 -14.16 4.18
N GLU A 83 -22.70 -13.57 5.15
CA GLU A 83 -22.96 -12.22 5.61
C GLU A 83 -22.00 -11.25 4.92
N GLU A 84 -22.53 -10.12 4.47
CA GLU A 84 -21.75 -9.04 3.84
C GLU A 84 -21.94 -7.76 4.64
N GLN A 85 -20.83 -7.06 4.88
CA GLN A 85 -20.83 -5.74 5.52
C GLN A 85 -21.25 -4.68 4.49
N VAL A 86 -22.33 -3.96 4.78
CA VAL A 86 -22.80 -2.84 3.97
C VAL A 86 -22.60 -1.55 4.76
N ILE A 87 -21.82 -0.64 4.19
CA ILE A 87 -21.52 0.66 4.79
C ILE A 87 -22.73 1.57 4.64
N ASP A 88 -23.26 2.04 5.77
CA ASP A 88 -24.40 2.94 5.79
C ASP A 88 -23.97 4.41 5.86
N TYR A 89 -22.90 4.67 6.63
CA TYR A 89 -22.46 6.02 6.92
C TYR A 89 -20.97 6.05 7.26
N VAL A 90 -20.29 7.12 6.85
CA VAL A 90 -18.88 7.36 7.14
C VAL A 90 -18.70 8.82 7.55
N GLU A 91 -18.05 9.05 8.68
CA GLU A 91 -17.60 10.38 9.09
C GLU A 91 -16.10 10.37 9.39
N SER A 92 -15.37 11.29 8.77
CA SER A 92 -13.92 11.43 8.94
C SER A 92 -13.57 12.80 9.50
N LYS A 93 -12.56 12.84 10.37
CA LYS A 93 -12.04 14.09 10.97
C LYS A 93 -10.52 14.01 11.12
N CYS A 94 -9.83 15.05 10.65
CA CYS A 94 -8.40 15.18 10.86
C CYS A 94 -8.09 15.52 12.33
N PHE A 95 -7.10 14.82 12.91
CA PHE A 95 -6.56 15.15 14.22
C PHE A 95 -5.90 16.52 14.20
N LYS A 96 -6.26 17.36 15.17
CA LYS A 96 -5.69 18.70 15.31
C LYS A 96 -4.51 18.64 16.27
N TYR A 97 -3.38 19.15 15.81
CA TYR A 97 -2.14 19.27 16.58
C TYR A 97 -1.42 20.55 16.18
N ASP A 98 -0.57 21.05 17.07
CA ASP A 98 0.03 22.39 17.00
C ASP A 98 1.39 22.37 16.28
N SER A 99 2.20 21.35 16.57
CA SER A 99 3.52 21.20 15.94
C SER A 99 3.88 19.75 15.67
N TRP A 100 4.89 19.53 14.83
CA TRP A 100 5.41 18.22 14.51
C TRP A 100 6.92 18.28 14.31
N GLN A 101 7.58 17.14 14.49
CA GLN A 101 9.03 16.99 14.34
C GLN A 101 9.34 15.74 13.52
N ASP A 102 10.30 15.86 12.60
CA ASP A 102 10.87 14.72 11.90
C ASP A 102 11.87 13.98 12.81
N SER A 103 11.70 12.67 12.96
CA SER A 103 12.59 11.77 13.71
C SER A 103 13.16 10.68 12.81
N SER A 104 13.15 10.90 11.50
CA SER A 104 13.72 9.97 10.53
C SER A 104 15.24 10.04 10.52
N ILE A 105 15.88 8.99 10.00
CA ILE A 105 17.32 9.02 9.73
C ILE A 105 17.56 9.99 8.57
N ASP A 106 18.66 10.74 8.61
CA ASP A 106 19.02 11.60 7.49
C ASP A 106 19.24 10.76 6.21
N PRO A 107 18.57 11.08 5.08
CA PRO A 107 18.74 10.37 3.82
C PRO A 107 20.21 10.28 3.35
N LYS A 108 21.09 11.19 3.78
CA LYS A 108 22.53 11.13 3.47
C LYS A 108 23.23 9.90 4.05
N TYR A 109 22.69 9.30 5.10
CA TYR A 109 23.20 8.05 5.67
C TYR A 109 22.52 6.80 5.08
N LEU A 110 21.67 6.99 4.07
CA LEU A 110 21.11 5.87 3.33
C LEU A 110 22.23 5.25 2.49
N ASN A 111 22.50 3.95 2.70
CA ASN A 111 23.47 3.21 1.90
C ASN A 111 22.94 3.02 0.47
N LEU A 112 23.07 4.06 -0.35
CA LEU A 112 22.84 4.03 -1.79
C LEU A 112 24.13 3.52 -2.44
N HIS A 113 24.04 2.38 -3.12
CA HIS A 113 25.22 1.71 -3.64
C HIS A 113 25.65 2.36 -4.96
N PRO A 114 26.90 2.81 -5.11
CA PRO A 114 27.31 3.56 -6.30
C PRO A 114 27.30 2.71 -7.59
N GLN A 115 27.48 1.40 -7.48
CA GLN A 115 27.62 0.48 -8.64
C GLN A 115 26.33 -0.31 -8.97
N LYS A 116 25.23 -0.10 -8.24
CA LYS A 116 24.00 -0.87 -8.41
C LYS A 116 22.77 -0.01 -8.18
N VAL A 117 21.72 -0.26 -8.96
CA VAL A 117 20.40 0.31 -8.70
C VAL A 117 19.93 -0.13 -7.31
N THR A 118 19.58 0.84 -6.47
CA THR A 118 19.15 0.63 -5.09
C THR A 118 17.64 0.82 -4.99
N ARG A 119 16.93 -0.23 -4.58
CA ARG A 119 15.50 -0.22 -4.29
C ARG A 119 15.28 0.26 -2.87
N VAL A 120 14.64 1.40 -2.72
CA VAL A 120 14.35 2.01 -1.42
C VAL A 120 12.89 1.75 -1.07
N GLN A 121 12.68 0.91 -0.07
CA GLN A 121 11.36 0.70 0.54
C GLN A 121 11.14 1.76 1.62
N ILE A 122 10.18 2.65 1.41
CA ILE A 122 9.84 3.71 2.35
C ILE A 122 8.70 3.20 3.23
N SER A 123 8.86 3.29 4.54
CA SER A 123 7.78 3.06 5.51
C SER A 123 7.53 4.33 6.32
N LYS A 124 6.25 4.69 6.47
CA LYS A 124 5.82 5.83 7.29
C LYS A 124 5.32 5.39 8.65
N SER A 125 5.65 6.16 9.68
CA SER A 125 5.12 6.01 11.03
C SER A 125 4.93 7.39 11.65
N ILE A 126 3.73 7.65 12.17
CA ILE A 126 3.44 8.86 12.94
C ILE A 126 3.28 8.43 14.39
N LEU A 127 4.03 9.08 15.28
CA LEU A 127 4.09 8.81 16.71
C LEU A 127 3.60 10.04 17.49
N PHE A 128 3.01 9.81 18.65
CA PHE A 128 2.71 10.89 19.58
C PHE A 128 3.97 11.29 20.33
N GLY A 129 4.28 12.58 20.35
CA GLY A 129 5.49 13.10 20.97
C GLY A 129 5.45 13.12 22.50
N ASN A 130 4.26 13.16 23.09
CA ASN A 130 4.04 13.11 24.53
C ASN A 130 2.68 12.46 24.88
N ARG A 131 2.46 12.21 26.19
CA ARG A 131 1.20 11.63 26.67
C ARG A 131 0.00 12.56 26.46
N ILE A 132 0.19 13.88 26.61
CA ILE A 132 -0.88 14.88 26.44
C ILE A 132 -1.47 14.81 25.03
N THR A 133 -0.62 14.69 24.02
CA THR A 133 -1.03 14.55 22.62
C THR A 133 -1.80 13.26 22.39
N ALA A 134 -1.35 12.15 22.99
CA ALA A 134 -2.05 10.88 22.93
C ALA A 134 -3.44 10.98 23.60
N ASP A 135 -3.52 11.61 24.77
CA ASP A 135 -4.78 11.83 25.49
C ASP A 135 -5.74 12.71 24.66
N ARG A 136 -5.25 13.79 24.03
CA ARG A 136 -6.04 14.65 23.12
C ARG A 136 -6.51 13.89 21.89
N PHE A 137 -5.68 13.02 21.33
CA PHE A 137 -6.06 12.17 20.19
C PHE A 137 -7.22 11.25 20.57
N THR A 138 -7.09 10.52 21.68
CA THR A 138 -8.14 9.65 22.21
C THR A 138 -9.41 10.44 22.57
N GLN A 139 -9.27 11.66 23.11
CA GLN A 139 -10.41 12.52 23.36
C GLN A 139 -11.14 12.89 22.05
N GLN A 140 -10.42 13.35 21.04
CA GLN A 140 -11.03 13.73 19.75
C GLN A 140 -11.69 12.54 19.05
N GLU A 141 -11.07 11.35 19.13
CA GLU A 141 -11.64 10.10 18.64
C GLU A 141 -12.95 9.77 19.36
N ASN A 142 -12.95 9.81 20.70
CA ASN A 142 -14.14 9.54 21.51
C ASN A 142 -15.25 10.57 21.23
N GLU A 143 -14.92 11.84 21.04
CA GLU A 143 -15.89 12.87 20.67
C GLU A 143 -16.54 12.59 19.32
N LEU A 144 -15.74 12.21 18.32
CA LEU A 144 -16.25 11.82 16.99
C LEU A 144 -17.13 10.58 17.09
N TYR A 145 -16.65 9.54 17.76
CA TYR A 145 -17.39 8.29 17.95
C TYR A 145 -18.72 8.52 18.67
N ASN A 146 -18.70 9.23 19.81
CA ASN A 146 -19.91 9.51 20.57
C ASN A 146 -20.89 10.39 19.80
N ARG A 147 -20.40 11.36 19.02
CA ARG A 147 -21.27 12.17 18.15
C ARG A 147 -22.00 11.32 17.12
N VAL A 148 -21.29 10.43 16.41
CA VAL A 148 -21.91 9.52 15.42
C VAL A 148 -22.87 8.56 16.11
N ARG A 149 -22.49 8.00 17.26
CA ARG A 149 -23.33 7.10 18.05
C ARG A 149 -24.62 7.76 18.52
N ASN A 150 -24.55 9.00 18.99
CA ASN A 150 -25.70 9.76 19.50
C ASN A 150 -26.71 10.13 18.40
N GLN A 151 -26.37 9.98 17.13
CA GLN A 151 -27.34 10.10 16.03
C GLN A 151 -28.34 8.92 16.02
N GLY A 152 -28.03 7.80 16.69
CA GLY A 152 -29.06 6.82 17.11
C GLY A 152 -29.56 5.83 16.06
N PHE A 153 -28.90 5.69 14.90
CA PHE A 153 -29.42 4.87 13.79
C PHE A 153 -28.57 3.64 13.42
N TRP A 154 -27.38 3.44 14.01
CA TRP A 154 -26.37 2.52 13.49
C TRP A 154 -26.21 1.24 14.33
N LYS A 155 -26.14 0.07 13.66
CA LYS A 155 -26.06 -1.26 14.31
C LYS A 155 -24.64 -1.62 14.74
N PHE A 156 -23.65 -1.35 13.88
CA PHE A 156 -22.23 -1.56 14.14
C PHE A 156 -21.43 -0.33 13.71
N MET A 157 -20.29 -0.12 14.38
CA MET A 157 -19.40 1.02 14.15
C MET A 157 -17.96 0.57 14.32
N ASP A 158 -17.12 0.90 13.35
CA ASP A 158 -15.67 0.70 13.40
C ASP A 158 -14.95 2.06 13.33
N VAL A 159 -13.83 2.15 14.03
CA VAL A 159 -12.94 3.32 13.99
C VAL A 159 -11.65 2.92 13.30
N THR A 160 -11.26 3.66 12.27
CA THR A 160 -10.01 3.48 11.54
C THR A 160 -9.17 4.75 11.55
N HIS A 161 -7.86 4.58 11.38
CA HIS A 161 -6.90 5.68 11.38
C HIS A 161 -6.05 5.63 10.12
N ASP A 162 -6.09 6.70 9.35
CA ASP A 162 -5.26 6.86 8.16
C ASP A 162 -4.15 7.88 8.42
N TYR A 163 -2.91 7.43 8.19
CA TYR A 163 -1.70 8.23 8.32
C TYR A 163 -1.31 8.75 6.94
N VAL A 164 -1.54 10.04 6.68
CA VAL A 164 -1.33 10.66 5.38
C VAL A 164 -0.11 11.59 5.44
N ILE A 165 0.75 11.47 4.44
CA ILE A 165 1.85 12.40 4.17
C ILE A 165 1.74 12.68 2.68
N ASP A 166 1.64 13.96 2.30
CA ASP A 166 1.44 14.31 0.90
C ASP A 166 2.66 13.93 0.06
N GLY A 167 2.44 13.53 -1.20
CA GLY A 167 3.49 13.04 -2.09
C GLY A 167 4.16 11.73 -1.66
N TYR A 168 3.63 11.01 -0.67
CA TYR A 168 4.19 9.73 -0.22
C TYR A 168 4.01 8.61 -1.24
N THR A 169 5.14 8.12 -1.75
CA THR A 169 5.27 6.87 -2.51
C THR A 169 5.99 5.82 -1.67
N SER A 170 5.48 4.59 -1.67
CA SER A 170 5.97 3.51 -0.80
C SER A 170 7.30 2.90 -1.29
N ARG A 171 7.56 2.96 -2.58
CA ARG A 171 8.69 2.30 -3.24
C ARG A 171 9.28 3.23 -4.29
N ILE A 172 10.59 3.41 -4.23
CA ILE A 172 11.36 4.19 -5.21
C ILE A 172 12.65 3.45 -5.54
N SER A 173 13.11 3.53 -6.78
CA SER A 173 14.43 3.03 -7.16
C SER A 173 15.36 4.18 -7.45
N SER A 174 16.58 4.07 -6.93
CA SER A 174 17.64 5.05 -7.12
C SER A 174 18.76 4.44 -7.96
N TYR A 175 19.24 5.16 -8.95
CA TYR A 175 20.48 4.82 -9.66
C TYR A 175 21.51 5.96 -9.52
N TRP A 176 22.78 5.63 -9.66
CA TRP A 176 23.87 6.60 -9.51
C TRP A 176 23.89 7.57 -10.70
N SER A 177 24.13 8.85 -10.46
CA SER A 177 23.95 9.90 -11.48
C SER A 177 24.79 9.72 -12.75
N GLU A 178 25.92 9.01 -12.67
CA GLU A 178 26.84 8.79 -13.80
C GLU A 178 26.58 7.47 -14.55
N GLU A 179 25.75 6.58 -14.01
CA GLU A 179 25.43 5.29 -14.62
C GLU A 179 23.97 5.25 -15.05
N GLU A 180 23.71 5.15 -16.35
CA GLU A 180 22.35 4.86 -16.81
C GLU A 180 21.92 3.47 -16.31
N PRO A 181 20.64 3.30 -15.91
CA PRO A 181 20.13 1.99 -15.56
C PRO A 181 20.29 1.03 -16.75
N LEU A 182 20.51 -0.25 -16.46
CA LEU A 182 20.66 -1.27 -17.50
C LEU A 182 19.46 -1.20 -18.45
N TRP A 183 19.71 -1.27 -19.75
CA TRP A 183 18.71 -1.08 -20.82
C TRP A 183 17.44 -1.95 -20.68
N TRP A 184 17.54 -3.11 -20.02
CA TRP A 184 16.43 -4.04 -19.77
C TRP A 184 15.61 -3.70 -18.51
N MET A 185 16.07 -2.79 -17.65
CA MET A 185 15.40 -2.37 -16.41
C MET A 185 14.37 -1.28 -16.65
N ASN A 186 13.42 -1.54 -17.56
CA ASN A 186 12.29 -0.66 -17.82
C ASN A 186 10.97 -1.45 -17.87
N SER A 187 9.85 -0.73 -17.77
CA SER A 187 8.52 -1.34 -17.77
C SER A 187 8.22 -2.12 -19.07
N ARG A 188 8.78 -1.68 -20.21
CA ARG A 188 8.56 -2.35 -21.51
C ARG A 188 9.12 -3.78 -21.51
N TYR A 189 10.35 -3.97 -21.06
CA TYR A 189 10.95 -5.31 -20.99
C TYR A 189 10.28 -6.17 -19.93
N TYR A 190 9.87 -5.60 -18.79
CA TYR A 190 9.06 -6.32 -17.82
C TYR A 190 7.82 -6.95 -18.49
N TRP A 191 7.04 -6.15 -19.22
CA TRP A 191 5.85 -6.65 -19.94
C TRP A 191 6.17 -7.67 -21.04
N ILE A 192 7.28 -7.51 -21.77
CA ILE A 192 7.73 -8.50 -22.76
C ILE A 192 7.99 -9.85 -22.09
N PHE A 193 8.73 -9.87 -20.96
CA PHE A 193 8.98 -11.10 -20.21
C PHE A 193 7.70 -11.67 -19.60
N THR A 194 6.76 -10.82 -19.17
CA THR A 194 5.44 -11.26 -18.70
C THR A 194 4.62 -11.92 -19.80
N LEU A 195 4.58 -11.35 -21.01
CA LEU A 195 3.89 -11.93 -22.16
C LEU A 195 4.49 -13.27 -22.60
N LEU A 196 5.80 -13.45 -22.41
CA LEU A 196 6.50 -14.72 -22.68
C LEU A 196 6.36 -15.75 -21.55
N CYS A 197 5.57 -15.46 -20.50
CA CYS A 197 5.46 -16.27 -19.28
C CYS A 197 6.82 -16.50 -18.57
N CYS A 198 7.77 -15.61 -18.79
CA CYS A 198 9.13 -15.65 -18.24
C CYS A 198 9.39 -14.56 -17.18
N THR A 199 8.35 -14.04 -16.53
CA THR A 199 8.46 -13.01 -15.46
C THR A 199 9.45 -13.41 -14.36
N TRP A 200 9.51 -14.71 -14.03
CA TRP A 200 10.42 -15.21 -12.99
C TRP A 200 11.90 -15.01 -13.33
N VAL A 201 12.28 -15.16 -14.61
CA VAL A 201 13.67 -14.93 -15.07
C VAL A 201 14.02 -13.46 -14.94
N TYR A 202 13.08 -12.58 -15.33
CA TYR A 202 13.23 -11.15 -15.15
C TYR A 202 13.39 -10.78 -13.67
N ARG A 203 12.55 -11.33 -12.78
CA ARG A 203 12.63 -11.11 -11.33
C ARG A 203 13.98 -11.56 -10.75
N LEU A 204 14.51 -12.71 -11.18
CA LEU A 204 15.83 -13.19 -10.74
C LEU A 204 16.96 -12.27 -11.21
N ALA A 205 16.96 -11.89 -12.49
CA ALA A 205 17.95 -10.96 -13.03
C ALA A 205 17.89 -9.59 -12.32
N TYR A 206 16.69 -9.05 -12.15
CA TYR A 206 16.42 -7.81 -11.44
C TYR A 206 16.88 -7.86 -9.98
N ASN A 207 16.56 -8.93 -9.25
CA ASN A 207 16.98 -9.08 -7.86
C ASN A 207 18.50 -9.22 -7.69
N ASN A 208 19.20 -9.83 -8.65
CA ASN A 208 20.66 -9.94 -8.61
C ASN A 208 21.37 -8.62 -8.98
N ALA A 209 20.78 -7.86 -9.90
CA ALA A 209 21.30 -6.57 -10.34
C ALA A 209 21.02 -5.42 -9.35
N THR A 210 20.02 -5.57 -8.48
CA THR A 210 19.59 -4.49 -7.57
C THR A 210 19.86 -4.78 -6.10
N GLN A 211 20.21 -3.75 -5.35
CA GLN A 211 20.25 -3.81 -3.88
C GLN A 211 18.91 -3.36 -3.29
N LYS A 212 18.57 -3.84 -2.08
CA LYS A 212 17.38 -3.37 -1.35
C LYS A 212 17.80 -2.67 -0.06
N THR A 213 17.25 -1.48 0.15
CA THR A 213 17.44 -0.67 1.36
C THR A 213 16.08 -0.23 1.88
N SER A 214 15.92 -0.09 3.20
CA SER A 214 14.68 0.38 3.81
C SER A 214 14.87 1.73 4.48
N TYR A 215 13.99 2.67 4.21
CA TYR A 215 13.96 3.99 4.83
C TYR A 215 12.71 4.13 5.71
N LYS A 216 12.90 4.50 6.98
CA LYS A 216 11.82 4.70 7.94
C LYS A 216 11.58 6.21 8.12
N LEU A 217 10.49 6.71 7.54
CA LEU A 217 10.00 8.06 7.74
C LEU A 217 9.18 8.10 9.04
N VAL A 218 9.79 8.66 10.09
CA VAL A 218 9.17 8.75 11.42
C VAL A 218 8.85 10.20 11.73
N LYS A 219 7.59 10.49 11.99
CA LYS A 219 7.10 11.82 12.38
C LYS A 219 6.59 11.77 13.82
N ARG A 220 6.87 12.80 14.61
CA ARG A 220 6.30 12.99 15.95
C ARG A 220 5.39 14.19 15.95
N VAL A 221 4.15 14.04 16.42
CA VAL A 221 3.18 15.14 16.52
C VAL A 221 2.99 15.57 17.98
N TYR A 222 2.73 16.85 18.18
CA TYR A 222 2.55 17.49 19.48
C TYR A 222 1.30 18.40 19.44
N ALA A 223 0.37 18.17 20.37
CA ALA A 223 -0.84 18.95 20.57
C ALA A 223 -0.81 19.55 21.98
N ASP A 224 0.07 20.52 22.22
CA ASP A 224 0.27 21.18 23.51
C ASP A 224 -0.49 22.52 23.55
#